data_AF-A0A6G2DEG2-F1
#
_entry.id   AF-A0A6G2DEG2-F1
#
_cell.length_a   1.000
_cell.length_b   1.000
_cell.length_c   1.000
_cell.angle_alpha   90.00
_cell.angle_beta   90.00
_cell.angle_gamma   90.00
#
_symmetry.space_group_name_H-M   'P 1'
#
loop_
_entity.id
_entity.type
_entity.pdbx_description
1 polymer ?
#
loop_
_entity_poly.entity_id
_entity_poly.type
_entity_poly.pdbx_seq_one_letter_code
_entity_poly.pdbx_strand_id
1 'polypeptide(L)' 'MNKQKISNLLGLAQRAGRIISGEELVVKAIQDGKAKLVFLAHDAGPNLTKKIQDKSHYYQVEIVTVFSTLELSIAVGK' A
#
# COMPACT_ATOMS: atom_id res chain seq x y z
N MET A 1 3.21 -13.93 -9.62
CA MET A 1 2.24 -13.60 -8.55
C MET A 1 0.83 -13.84 -9.05
N ASN A 2 -0.02 -14.51 -8.27
CA ASN A 2 -1.44 -14.63 -8.61
C ASN A 2 -2.18 -13.40 -8.03
N LYS A 3 -2.49 -12.42 -8.89
CA LYS A 3 -3.13 -11.15 -8.51
C LYS A 3 -4.45 -11.36 -7.78
N GLN A 4 -5.28 -12.30 -8.23
CA GLN A 4 -6.59 -12.58 -7.62
C GLN A 4 -6.46 -13.07 -6.17
N LYS A 5 -5.50 -13.96 -5.90
CA LYS A 5 -5.25 -14.43 -4.53
C LYS A 5 -4.85 -13.28 -3.61
N ILE A 6 -4.02 -12.36 -4.08
CA ILE A 6 -3.57 -11.21 -3.30
C ILE A 6 -4.71 -10.22 -3.09
N SER A 7 -5.52 -9.93 -4.10
CA SER A 7 -6.71 -9.08 -3.96
C SER A 7 -7.70 -9.65 -2.93
N ASN A 8 -7.91 -10.97 -2.91
CA ASN A 8 -8.75 -11.61 -1.90
C ASN A 8 -8.17 -11.48 -0.48
N LEU A 9 -6.85 -11.58 -0.32
CA LEU A 9 -6.16 -11.35 0.96
C LEU A 9 -6.24 -9.89 1.41
N LEU A 10 -6.13 -8.94 0.48
CA LEU A 10 -6.33 -7.52 0.77
C LEU A 10 -7.75 -7.26 1.29
N GLY A 11 -8.77 -7.85 0.67
CA GLY A 11 -10.16 -7.74 1.15
C GLY A 11 -10.37 -8.35 2.54
N LEU A 12 -9.67 -9.44 2.88
CA LEU A 12 -9.67 -10.01 4.23
C LEU A 12 -8.99 -9.08 5.25
N ALA A 13 -7.82 -8.54 4.90
CA ALA A 13 -7.09 -7.61 5.76
C ALA A 13 -7.86 -6.31 6.01
N GLN A 14 -8.59 -5.81 5.00
CA GLN A 14 -9.50 -4.67 5.14
C GLN A 14 -10.61 -4.99 6.15
N ARG A 15 -11.29 -6.12 5.99
CA ARG A 15 -12.36 -6.55 6.90
C ARG A 15 -11.87 -6.72 8.34
N ALA A 16 -10.61 -7.11 8.52
CA ALA A 16 -9.97 -7.20 9.83
C ALA A 16 -9.49 -5.85 10.40
N GLY A 17 -9.68 -4.73 9.68
CA GLY A 17 -9.19 -3.41 10.09
C GLY A 17 -7.67 -3.29 10.12
N ARG A 18 -6.97 -4.09 9.29
CA ARG A 18 -5.50 -4.16 9.22
C ARG A 18 -4.90 -3.45 8.01
N ILE A 19 -5.70 -2.64 7.31
CA ILE A 19 -5.24 -1.82 6.18
C ILE A 19 -5.31 -0.34 6.56
N ILE A 20 -4.24 0.39 6.21
CA ILE A 20 -4.15 1.84 6.30
C ILE A 20 -4.10 2.38 4.87
N SER A 21 -4.93 3.35 4.54
CA SER A 21 -5.05 3.93 3.20
C SER A 21 -5.08 5.45 3.27
N GLY A 22 -4.51 6.13 2.27
CA GLY A 22 -4.39 7.58 2.23
C GLY A 22 -2.94 8.00 2.45
N GLU A 23 -2.45 8.94 1.63
CA GLU A 23 -1.04 9.31 1.56
C GLU A 23 -0.44 9.67 2.93
N GLU A 24 -1.05 10.60 3.65
CA GLU A 24 -0.54 11.06 4.95
C GLU A 24 -0.56 9.95 6.02
N LEU A 25 -1.61 9.15 6.05
CA LEU A 25 -1.76 8.04 7.00
C LEU A 25 -0.73 6.94 6.74
N VAL A 26 -0.48 6.62 5.48
CA VAL A 26 0.54 5.63 5.09
C VAL A 26 1.93 6.14 5.45
N VAL A 27 2.25 7.39 5.13
CA VAL A 27 3.55 8.00 5.49
C VAL A 27 3.76 7.97 7.00
N LYS A 28 2.75 8.32 7.78
CA LYS A 28 2.81 8.27 9.25
C LYS A 28 2.97 6.83 9.75
N ALA A 29 2.25 5.87 9.17
CA ALA A 29 2.36 4.46 9.55
C ALA A 29 3.75 3.86 9.26
N ILE A 30 4.40 4.29 8.18
CA ILE A 30 5.79 3.94 7.85
C ILE A 30 6.73 4.52 8.93
N GLN A 31 6.58 5.80 9.25
CA GLN A 31 7.41 6.48 10.26
C GLN A 31 7.24 5.89 11.66
N ASP A 32 6.01 5.54 12.04
CA ASP A 32 5.67 4.89 13.31
C ASP A 32 6.12 3.41 13.36
N GLY A 33 6.65 2.84 12.27
CA GLY A 33 7.02 1.42 12.17
C GLY A 33 5.84 0.44 12.20
N LYS A 34 4.61 0.94 12.04
CA LYS A 34 3.36 0.16 12.01
C LYS A 34 3.13 -0.49 10.64
N ALA A 35 3.51 0.19 9.56
CA ALA A 35 3.45 -0.38 8.22
C ALA A 35 4.60 -1.38 8.04
N LYS A 36 4.26 -2.64 7.72
CA LYS A 36 5.24 -3.69 7.40
C LYS A 36 5.38 -3.93 5.90
N LEU A 37 4.33 -3.60 5.14
CA LEU A 37 4.25 -3.74 3.70
C LEU A 37 3.42 -2.58 3.15
N VAL A 38 3.88 -1.96 2.07
CA VAL A 38 3.19 -0.86 1.41
C VAL A 38 2.84 -1.29 -0.02
N PHE A 39 1.56 -1.22 -0.37
CA PHE A 39 1.12 -1.32 -1.75
C PHE A 39 1.07 0.08 -2.35
N LEU A 40 1.92 0.33 -3.34
CA LEU A 40 1.94 1.55 -4.11
C LEU A 40 1.42 1.23 -5.51
N ALA A 41 0.45 2.00 -6.00
CA ALA A 41 -0.05 1.78 -7.34
C ALA A 41 1.03 2.10 -8.40
N HIS A 42 1.18 1.31 -9.45
CA HIS A 42 2.18 1.60 -10.51
C HIS A 42 1.83 2.86 -11.32
N ASP A 43 0.55 3.23 -11.35
CA ASP A 43 0.02 4.44 -11.98
C ASP A 43 -0.05 5.63 -11.01
N ALA A 44 0.57 5.51 -9.82
CA ALA A 44 0.67 6.60 -8.86
C ALA A 44 1.51 7.76 -9.42
N GLY A 45 1.08 8.99 -9.09
CA GLY A 45 1.79 10.20 -9.49
C GLY A 45 3.23 10.26 -8.97
N PRO A 46 4.14 10.94 -9.68
CA PRO A 46 5.58 10.92 -9.39
C PRO A 46 5.93 11.44 -7.99
N ASN A 47 5.20 12.45 -7.51
CA ASN A 47 5.41 13.03 -6.17
C ASN A 47 5.08 12.02 -5.05
N LEU A 48 3.98 11.28 -5.20
CA LEU A 48 3.57 10.25 -4.24
C LEU A 48 4.56 9.09 -4.25
N THR A 49 4.92 8.62 -5.45
CA THR A 49 5.85 7.51 -5.65
C THR A 49 7.19 7.80 -4.99
N LYS A 50 7.78 8.97 -5.25
CA LYS A 50 9.04 9.38 -4.64
C LYS A 50 8.94 9.44 -3.12
N LYS A 51 7.89 10.08 -2.59
CA LYS A 51 7.68 10.23 -1.13
C LYS A 51 7.59 8.87 -0.43
N ILE A 52 6.80 7.94 -0.99
CA ILE A 52 6.64 6.60 -0.42
C ILE A 52 7.93 5.78 -0.55
N GLN A 53 8.63 5.85 -1.69
CA GLN A 53 9.90 5.16 -1.88
C GLN A 53 10.97 5.64 -0.91
N ASP A 54 11.17 6.96 -0.80
CA ASP A 54 12.18 7.54 0.09
C ASP A 54 11.92 7.14 1.56
N LYS A 55 10.67 7.23 2.01
CA LYS A 55 10.30 6.86 3.39
C LYS A 55 10.43 5.36 3.61
N SER A 56 9.91 4.52 2.72
CA SER A 56 9.99 3.08 2.91
C SER A 56 11.43 2.58 2.84
N HIS A 57 12.28 3.17 2.00
CA HIS A 57 13.71 2.86 1.97
C HIS A 57 14.40 3.24 3.28
N TYR A 58 14.15 4.46 3.80
CA TYR A 58 14.73 4.91 5.07
C TYR A 58 14.29 4.04 6.27
N TYR A 59 13.01 3.72 6.36
CA TYR A 59 12.44 2.93 7.46
C TYR A 59 12.48 1.41 7.20
N GLN A 60 13.13 0.96 6.11
CA GLN A 60 13.27 -0.46 5.73
C GLN A 60 11.92 -1.20 5.64
N VAL A 61 10.94 -0.58 4.98
CA VAL A 61 9.61 -1.15 4.71
C VAL A 61 9.53 -1.62 3.26
N GLU A 62 8.97 -2.81 3.03
CA GLU A 62 8.81 -3.35 1.69
C GLU A 62 7.72 -2.63 0.89
N ILE A 63 7.98 -2.38 -0.40
CA ILE A 63 7.01 -1.79 -1.34
C ILE A 63 6.68 -2.81 -2.43
N VAL A 64 5.39 -2.95 -2.74
CA VAL A 64 4.87 -3.73 -3.86
C VAL A 64 4.13 -2.81 -4.83
N THR A 65 4.55 -2.82 -6.10
CA THR A 65 4.01 -1.96 -7.17
C THR A 65 3.17 -2.69 -8.22
N VAL A 66 2.70 -3.90 -7.92
CA VAL A 66 2.10 -4.80 -8.91
C VAL A 66 0.67 -4.40 -9.34
N PHE A 67 0.01 -3.53 -8.59
CA PHE A 67 -1.39 -3.15 -8.79
C PHE A 67 -1.53 -1.72 -9.33
N SER A 68 -2.60 -1.47 -10.08
CA SER A 68 -3.04 -0.10 -10.40
C SER A 68 -3.87 0.49 -9.25
N THR A 69 -4.13 1.78 -9.32
CA THR A 69 -4.95 2.49 -8.32
C THR A 69 -6.34 1.88 -8.26
N LEU A 70 -6.93 1.57 -9.43
CA LEU A 70 -8.23 0.91 -9.54
C LEU A 70 -8.22 -0.50 -8.95
N GLU A 71 -7.21 -1.32 -9.27
CA GLU A 71 -7.10 -2.68 -8.72
C GLU A 71 -7.00 -2.68 -7.19
N LEU A 72 -6.24 -1.74 -6.61
CA LEU A 72 -6.15 -1.57 -5.17
C LEU A 72 -7.48 -1.13 -4.56
N SER A 73 -8.17 -0.16 -5.18
CA SER A 73 -9.47 0.35 -4.74
C SER A 73 -10.49 -0.79 -4.62
N ILE A 74 -10.60 -1.60 -5.69
CA ILE A 74 -11.49 -2.77 -5.73
C ILE A 74 -11.10 -3.79 -4.65
N ALA A 75 -9.81 -4.08 -4.48
CA ALA A 75 -9.34 -5.06 -3.50
C ALA A 75 -9.62 -4.66 -2.05
N VAL A 76 -9.62 -3.36 -1.73
CA VAL A 76 -9.91 -2.83 -0.39
C VAL A 76 -11.34 -2.34 -0.23
N GLY A 77 -12.19 -2.49 -1.25
CA GLY A 77 -13.60 -2.10 -1.24
C GLY A 77 -13.82 -0.59 -1.11
N LYS A 78 -12.98 0.22 -1.78
CA LYS A 78 -13.07 1.68 -1.85
C LYS A 78 -13.27 2.17 -3.28
#